data_AF-A0A3D3FBA7-F1
#
_entry.id   AF-A0A3D3FBA7-F1
#
_cell.length_a   1.000
_cell.length_b   1.000
_cell.length_c   1.000
_cell.angle_alpha   90.00
_cell.angle_beta   90.00
_cell.angle_gamma   90.00
#
_symmetry.space_group_name_H-M   'P 1'
#
loop_
_entity.id
_entity.type
_entity.pdbx_description
1 polymer ?
#
loop_
_entity_poly.entity_id
_entity_poly.type
_entity_poly.pdbx_seq_one_letter_code
_entity_poly.pdbx_strand_id
1 'polypeptide(L)'
;MSTSMYSGVAGMEAEQTKMDVIGNNIANVNTYGYKSQRAVFSDVYYQTLSAATRGTATKGGTNPSTVGVGSTLLGVQTMQKQSSFQSTSSGLDVAINGEGYLQVMDGSGNIFYTKAGMLGYDANTGYLVDMNGNFVLGNQGTTTGDGLQKIKLDNVGSVQAKAASATEDIDGTNFTISAQNASKAGNLSVNVISSDQMPIGQPVEATIANGTVTVTLNANEKFTSLDDLNTKINSALTVANGGKALDCGDLTISTDNA
;
A
#
# COMPACT_ATOMS: atom_id res chain seq x y z
N MET A 1 -32.17 49.05 26.71
CA MET A 1 -31.27 49.13 25.55
C MET A 1 -30.09 48.15 25.61
N SER A 2 -29.77 47.53 26.75
CA SER A 2 -28.59 46.67 26.88
C SER A 2 -28.69 45.29 26.20
N THR A 3 -29.87 44.66 26.22
CA THR A 3 -30.07 43.28 25.77
C THR A 3 -30.07 43.12 24.24
N SER A 4 -30.66 44.08 23.51
CA SER A 4 -30.73 44.05 22.04
C SER A 4 -29.40 44.40 21.38
N MET A 5 -28.62 45.34 21.93
CA MET A 5 -27.26 45.62 21.45
C MET A 5 -26.34 44.43 21.71
N TYR A 6 -26.39 43.82 22.90
CA TYR A 6 -25.56 42.65 23.21
C TYR A 6 -25.89 41.45 22.31
N SER A 7 -27.18 41.19 22.07
CA SER A 7 -27.61 40.15 21.13
C SER A 7 -27.19 40.45 19.68
N GLY A 8 -27.21 41.73 19.28
CA GLY A 8 -26.76 42.16 17.95
C GLY A 8 -25.24 42.04 17.75
N VAL A 9 -24.44 42.41 18.75
CA VAL A 9 -22.98 42.27 18.72
C VAL A 9 -22.58 40.79 18.73
N ALA A 10 -23.17 39.98 19.59
CA ALA A 10 -22.90 38.53 19.64
C ALA A 10 -23.25 37.83 18.31
N GLY A 11 -24.36 38.21 17.67
CA GLY A 11 -24.72 37.70 16.35
C GLY A 11 -23.74 38.13 15.25
N MET A 12 -23.20 39.36 15.32
CA MET A 12 -22.20 39.84 14.37
C MET A 12 -20.87 39.10 14.50
N GLU A 13 -20.38 38.89 15.73
CA GLU A 13 -19.16 38.11 15.99
C GLU A 13 -19.29 36.66 15.53
N ALA A 14 -20.46 36.04 15.76
CA ALA A 14 -20.73 34.68 15.32
C ALA A 14 -20.79 34.57 13.78
N GLU A 15 -21.42 35.53 13.09
CA GLU A 15 -21.44 35.57 11.63
C GLU A 15 -20.07 35.92 11.04
N GLN A 16 -19.26 36.76 11.70
CA GLN A 16 -17.87 37.01 11.29
C GLN A 16 -17.06 35.71 11.31
N THR A 17 -17.17 34.93 12.40
CA THR A 17 -16.45 33.65 12.50
C THR A 17 -16.90 32.66 11.43
N LYS A 18 -18.20 32.63 11.10
CA LYS A 18 -18.71 31.82 9.98
C LYS A 18 -18.15 32.29 8.64
N MET A 19 -18.02 33.59 8.41
CA MET A 19 -17.38 34.13 7.21
C MET A 19 -15.90 33.71 7.12
N ASP A 20 -15.17 33.69 8.25
CA ASP A 20 -13.79 33.22 8.30
C ASP A 20 -13.69 31.72 7.97
N VAL A 21 -14.62 30.90 8.49
CA VAL A 21 -14.70 29.47 8.16
C VAL A 21 -15.01 29.26 6.68
N ILE A 22 -15.93 30.02 6.10
CA ILE A 22 -16.24 29.97 4.66
C ILE A 22 -15.02 30.39 3.85
N GLY A 23 -14.35 31.47 4.23
CA GLY A 23 -13.13 31.95 3.58
C GLY A 23 -12.03 30.90 3.60
N ASN A 24 -11.82 30.22 4.74
CA ASN A 24 -10.85 29.14 4.87
C ASN A 24 -11.20 27.94 3.98
N ASN A 25 -12.47 27.55 3.92
CA ASN A 25 -12.93 26.47 3.04
C ASN A 25 -12.68 26.80 1.56
N ILE A 26 -12.96 28.03 1.13
CA ILE A 26 -12.74 28.48 -0.25
C ILE A 26 -11.25 28.50 -0.58
N ALA A 27 -10.42 29.01 0.33
CA ALA A 27 -8.97 29.04 0.14
C ALA A 27 -8.36 27.64 -0.03
N ASN A 28 -8.96 26.63 0.62
CA ASN A 28 -8.49 25.24 0.59
C ASN A 28 -9.25 24.34 -0.38
N VAL A 29 -10.02 24.90 -1.33
CA VAL A 29 -10.81 24.12 -2.29
C VAL A 29 -9.96 23.15 -3.14
N ASN A 30 -8.70 23.52 -3.42
CA ASN A 30 -7.75 22.71 -4.20
C ASN A 30 -6.75 21.96 -3.32
N THR A 31 -6.91 21.98 -1.99
CA THR A 31 -6.01 21.28 -1.07
C THR A 31 -6.41 19.81 -0.98
N TYR A 32 -5.54 18.91 -1.45
CA TYR A 32 -5.80 17.48 -1.41
C TYR A 32 -5.94 16.97 0.03
N GLY A 33 -6.97 16.16 0.28
CA GLY A 33 -7.25 15.61 1.60
C GLY A 33 -7.87 16.60 2.60
N TYR A 34 -8.13 17.86 2.21
CA TYR A 34 -8.81 18.84 3.06
C TYR A 34 -10.24 18.41 3.42
N LYS A 35 -10.64 18.72 4.66
CA LYS A 35 -11.98 18.46 5.18
C LYS A 35 -12.63 19.79 5.52
N SER A 36 -13.70 20.11 4.81
CA SER A 36 -14.40 21.38 4.98
C SER A 36 -15.03 21.48 6.36
N GLN A 37 -15.07 22.70 6.88
CA GLN A 37 -15.58 23.01 8.20
C GLN A 37 -16.90 23.78 8.10
N ARG A 38 -17.74 23.67 9.13
CA ARG A 38 -18.97 24.47 9.26
C ARG A 38 -19.09 25.09 10.64
N ALA A 39 -19.52 26.34 10.70
CA ALA A 39 -19.91 26.99 11.95
C ALA A 39 -21.28 26.44 12.39
N VAL A 40 -21.39 26.08 13.67
CA VAL A 40 -22.63 25.64 14.31
C VAL A 40 -23.05 26.71 15.31
N PHE A 41 -24.33 27.09 15.25
CA PHE A 41 -24.90 28.13 16.11
C PHE A 41 -25.76 27.48 17.21
N SER A 42 -25.79 28.11 18.38
CA SER A 42 -26.71 27.79 19.47
C SER A 42 -27.40 29.06 19.95
N ASP A 43 -28.62 28.92 20.45
CA ASP A 43 -29.26 29.95 21.26
C ASP A 43 -28.57 30.06 22.64
N VAL A 44 -28.62 31.24 23.24
CA VAL A 44 -27.96 31.50 24.53
C VAL A 44 -28.93 31.22 25.69
N TYR A 45 -30.10 31.86 25.69
CA TYR A 45 -31.12 31.70 26.72
C TYR A 45 -32.47 32.30 26.29
N TYR A 46 -33.56 31.92 26.97
CA TYR A 46 -34.89 32.52 26.79
C TYR A 46 -35.37 33.18 28.08
N GLN A 47 -35.63 34.49 28.03
CA GLN A 47 -36.23 35.23 29.14
C GLN A 47 -37.75 35.15 29.08
N THR A 48 -38.40 34.61 30.12
CA THR A 48 -39.87 34.58 30.21
C THR A 48 -40.40 35.92 30.74
N LEU A 49 -41.24 36.57 29.95
CA LEU A 49 -41.93 37.82 30.29
C LEU A 49 -43.29 37.57 30.99
N SER A 50 -43.99 36.50 30.61
CA SER A 50 -45.24 36.10 31.24
C SER A 50 -45.40 34.58 31.18
N ALA A 51 -45.83 33.98 32.29
CA ALA A 51 -46.11 32.55 32.36
C ALA A 51 -47.44 32.22 31.69
N ALA A 52 -47.59 30.98 31.23
CA ALA A 52 -48.85 30.51 30.68
C ALA A 52 -49.94 30.53 31.77
N THR A 53 -51.15 30.98 31.43
CA THR A 53 -52.29 30.93 32.35
C THR A 53 -53.39 30.04 31.80
N ARG A 54 -54.06 29.30 32.69
CA ARG A 54 -55.18 28.43 32.34
C ARG A 54 -56.45 29.27 32.19
N GLY A 55 -57.28 28.96 31.20
CA GLY A 55 -58.56 29.65 31.00
C GLY A 55 -59.53 29.43 32.16
N THR A 56 -60.37 30.44 32.41
CA THR A 56 -61.46 30.45 33.41
C THR A 56 -62.81 30.67 32.71
N ALA A 57 -63.92 30.59 33.46
CA ALA A 57 -65.27 30.74 32.92
C ALA A 57 -65.56 32.12 32.29
N THR A 58 -64.76 33.15 32.60
CA THR A 58 -64.95 34.53 32.12
C THR A 58 -63.78 35.04 31.26
N LYS A 59 -62.69 34.28 31.11
CA LYS A 59 -61.52 34.68 30.32
C LYS A 59 -60.71 33.48 29.81
N GLY A 60 -60.30 33.52 28.54
CA GLY A 60 -59.44 32.49 27.94
C GLY A 60 -58.04 32.41 28.56
N GLY A 61 -57.37 31.27 28.41
CA GLY A 61 -55.98 31.09 28.85
C GLY A 61 -55.01 31.91 27.98
N THR A 62 -53.85 32.24 28.53
CA THR A 62 -52.80 32.98 27.82
C THR A 62 -51.56 32.12 27.61
N ASN A 63 -50.97 32.23 26.43
CA ASN A 63 -49.69 31.59 26.12
C ASN A 63 -48.55 32.27 26.90
N PRO A 64 -47.48 31.53 27.23
CA PRO A 64 -46.30 32.14 27.80
C PRO A 64 -45.65 33.06 26.77
N SER A 65 -45.17 34.22 27.22
CA SER A 65 -44.43 35.16 26.39
C SER A 65 -42.96 35.10 26.78
N THR A 66 -42.09 34.75 25.83
CA THR A 66 -40.66 34.61 26.02
C THR A 66 -39.90 35.41 24.96
N VAL A 67 -38.76 35.98 25.35
CA VAL A 67 -37.82 36.67 24.46
C VAL A 67 -36.50 35.92 24.45
N GLY A 68 -36.04 35.50 23.28
CA GLY A 68 -34.71 34.91 23.10
C GLY A 68 -33.63 35.98 23.16
N VAL A 69 -32.55 35.69 23.90
CA VAL A 69 -31.37 36.55 23.98
C VAL A 69 -30.29 36.08 23.00
N GLY A 70 -30.53 36.32 21.72
CA GLY A 70 -29.52 36.16 20.66
C GLY A 70 -29.08 34.73 20.34
N SER A 71 -28.12 34.62 19.43
CA SER A 71 -27.41 33.39 19.07
C SER A 71 -25.91 33.57 19.28
N THR A 72 -25.22 32.47 19.57
CA THR A 72 -23.77 32.41 19.69
C THR A 72 -23.22 31.25 18.87
N LEU A 73 -21.91 31.28 18.60
CA LEU A 73 -21.22 30.18 17.96
C LEU A 73 -21.02 29.05 18.97
N LEU A 74 -21.59 27.89 18.69
CA LEU A 74 -21.35 26.67 19.47
C LEU A 74 -19.97 26.09 19.18
N GLY A 75 -19.52 26.17 17.93
CA GLY A 75 -18.20 25.72 17.51
C GLY A 75 -18.07 25.54 16.01
N VAL A 76 -16.89 25.11 15.59
CA VAL A 76 -16.58 24.79 14.20
C VAL A 76 -16.40 23.28 14.06
N GLN A 77 -17.23 22.65 13.24
CA GLN A 77 -17.23 21.20 13.04
C GLN A 77 -16.59 20.85 11.70
N THR A 78 -15.61 19.96 11.72
CA THR A 78 -15.03 19.34 10.51
C THR A 78 -15.99 18.33 9.91
N MET A 79 -16.26 18.44 8.61
CA MET A 79 -17.12 17.51 7.86
C MET A 79 -16.28 16.42 7.20
N GLN A 80 -16.45 15.17 7.64
CA GLN A 80 -15.63 14.04 7.19
C GLN A 80 -16.06 13.42 5.84
N LYS A 81 -16.92 14.09 5.08
CA LYS A 81 -17.46 13.58 3.81
C LYS A 81 -16.34 13.31 2.79
N GLN A 82 -16.49 12.25 2.00
CA GLN A 82 -15.59 11.95 0.89
C GLN A 82 -15.90 12.86 -0.31
N SER A 83 -14.84 13.41 -0.92
CA SER A 83 -14.94 14.18 -2.17
C SER A 83 -14.73 13.28 -3.38
N SER A 84 -14.94 13.82 -4.58
CA SER A 84 -14.59 13.16 -5.84
C SER A 84 -13.09 12.92 -5.93
N PHE A 85 -12.71 11.81 -6.56
CA PHE A 85 -11.33 11.52 -6.91
C PHE A 85 -11.00 12.15 -8.27
N GLN A 86 -9.74 12.52 -8.46
CA GLN A 86 -9.18 12.93 -9.74
C GLN A 86 -8.02 11.99 -10.05
N SER A 87 -8.03 11.38 -11.23
CA SER A 87 -6.91 10.54 -11.67
C SER A 87 -5.72 11.41 -12.00
N THR A 88 -4.55 11.04 -11.49
CA THR A 88 -3.27 11.66 -11.85
C THR A 88 -2.45 10.71 -12.71
N SER A 89 -1.38 11.20 -13.34
CA SER A 89 -0.45 10.38 -14.12
C SER A 89 0.71 9.82 -13.28
N SER A 90 0.70 10.04 -11.97
CA SER A 90 1.75 9.59 -11.04
C SER A 90 1.39 8.22 -10.49
N GLY A 91 2.30 7.26 -10.60
CA GLY A 91 2.10 5.90 -10.05
C GLY A 91 2.21 5.83 -8.51
N LEU A 92 2.68 6.89 -7.86
CA LEU A 92 2.82 6.98 -6.39
C LEU A 92 1.65 7.73 -5.75
N ASP A 93 0.79 8.37 -6.54
CA ASP A 93 -0.37 9.06 -6.01
C ASP A 93 -1.46 8.06 -5.65
N VAL A 94 -1.88 8.09 -4.39
CA VAL A 94 -2.90 7.18 -3.86
C VAL A 94 -4.04 7.96 -3.23
N ALA A 95 -5.23 7.37 -3.23
CA ALA A 95 -6.38 7.94 -2.54
C ALA A 95 -7.14 6.85 -1.79
N ILE A 96 -7.53 7.15 -0.55
CA ILE A 96 -8.31 6.23 0.27
C ILE A 96 -9.78 6.38 -0.09
N ASN A 97 -10.38 5.32 -0.66
CA ASN A 97 -11.81 5.22 -0.86
C ASN A 97 -12.50 4.74 0.41
N GLY A 98 -13.15 5.68 1.10
CA GLY A 98 -13.83 5.44 2.37
C GLY A 98 -13.18 6.16 3.54
N GLU A 99 -13.40 5.60 4.72
CA GLU A 99 -12.83 6.07 5.98
C GLU A 99 -11.40 5.56 6.15
N GLY A 100 -10.56 6.37 6.81
CA GLY A 100 -9.16 6.03 7.04
C GLY A 100 -8.19 7.15 6.64
N TYR A 101 -6.96 6.98 7.11
CA TYR A 101 -5.84 7.90 6.92
C TYR A 101 -4.57 7.11 6.66
N LEU A 102 -3.67 7.69 5.89
CA LEU A 102 -2.29 7.23 5.78
C LEU A 102 -1.55 7.62 7.06
N GLN A 103 -0.77 6.69 7.60
CA GLN A 103 0.12 6.97 8.71
C GLN A 103 1.48 7.39 8.17
N VAL A 104 1.99 8.49 8.70
CA VAL A 104 3.31 9.02 8.35
C VAL A 104 4.11 9.28 9.61
N MET A 105 5.43 9.18 9.53
CA MET A 105 6.33 9.33 10.66
C MET A 105 7.39 10.38 10.36
N ASP A 106 7.58 11.33 11.27
CA ASP A 106 8.65 12.31 11.15
C ASP A 106 10.04 11.72 11.46
N GLY A 107 11.08 12.51 11.30
CA GLY A 107 12.45 12.10 11.64
C GLY A 107 12.69 11.85 13.14
N SER A 108 11.79 12.29 14.01
CA SER A 108 11.85 12.11 15.47
C SER A 108 11.10 10.87 15.96
N GLY A 109 10.36 10.20 15.07
CA GLY A 109 9.55 9.01 15.40
C GLY A 109 8.10 9.32 15.77
N ASN A 110 7.63 10.56 15.66
CA ASN A 110 6.24 10.91 15.92
C ASN A 110 5.35 10.45 14.76
N ILE A 111 4.19 9.87 15.08
CA ILE A 111 3.24 9.37 14.08
C ILE A 111 2.13 10.41 13.85
N PHE A 112 1.91 10.75 12.58
CA PHE A 112 0.85 11.61 12.11
C PHE A 112 -0.07 10.88 11.13
N TYR A 113 -1.21 11.50 10.84
CA TYR A 113 -2.25 10.95 9.98
C TYR A 113 -2.61 11.94 8.89
N THR A 114 -2.61 11.50 7.63
CA THR A 114 -2.94 12.34 6.47
C THR A 114 -3.88 11.63 5.52
N LYS A 115 -4.79 12.38 4.88
CA LYS A 115 -5.61 11.89 3.76
C LYS A 115 -5.05 12.33 2.40
N ALA A 116 -4.00 13.14 2.41
CA ALA A 116 -3.28 13.52 1.20
C ALA A 116 -2.35 12.37 0.81
N GLY A 117 -2.62 11.73 -0.33
CA GLY A 117 -1.80 10.65 -0.86
C GLY A 117 -0.93 11.10 -2.03
N MET A 118 -0.42 12.33 -1.98
CA MET A 118 0.68 12.76 -2.85
C MET A 118 1.98 12.24 -2.23
N LEU A 119 2.44 11.10 -2.71
CA LEU A 119 3.60 10.41 -2.15
C LEU A 119 4.79 10.56 -3.09
N GLY A 120 5.95 10.82 -2.50
CA GLY A 120 7.24 10.89 -3.17
C GLY A 120 8.10 9.67 -2.87
N TYR A 121 9.12 9.49 -3.69
CA TYR A 121 10.16 8.51 -3.48
C TYR A 121 11.48 9.24 -3.19
N ASP A 122 12.09 8.96 -2.03
CA ASP A 122 13.43 9.46 -1.71
C ASP A 122 14.49 8.53 -2.30
N ALA A 123 15.16 8.98 -3.36
CA ALA A 123 16.18 8.21 -4.05
C ALA A 123 17.44 7.92 -3.21
N ASN A 124 17.70 8.69 -2.14
CA ASN A 124 18.87 8.47 -1.30
C ASN A 124 18.65 7.34 -0.29
N THR A 125 17.44 7.26 0.26
CA THR A 125 17.11 6.31 1.33
C THR A 125 16.27 5.13 0.86
N GLY A 126 15.61 5.27 -0.29
CA GLY A 126 14.71 4.28 -0.88
C GLY A 126 13.32 4.24 -0.25
N TYR A 127 12.97 5.19 0.62
CA TYR A 127 11.69 5.21 1.31
C TYR A 127 10.63 6.05 0.60
N LEU A 128 9.37 5.65 0.80
CA LEU A 128 8.21 6.46 0.43
C LEU A 128 8.04 7.58 1.45
N VAL A 129 7.86 8.81 0.97
CA VAL A 129 7.71 10.01 1.79
C VAL A 129 6.47 10.80 1.39
N ASP A 130 5.88 11.54 2.33
CA ASP A 130 4.86 12.55 1.98
C ASP A 130 5.51 13.84 1.46
N MET A 131 4.69 14.81 1.03
CA MET A 131 5.16 16.12 0.55
C MET A 131 5.90 16.94 1.63
N ASN A 132 5.77 16.58 2.91
CA ASN A 132 6.47 17.23 4.03
C ASN A 132 7.78 16.51 4.40
N GLY A 133 8.13 15.42 3.72
CA GLY A 133 9.31 14.61 3.99
C GLY A 133 9.15 13.59 5.12
N ASN A 134 7.92 13.33 5.58
CA ASN A 134 7.64 12.28 6.56
C ASN A 134 7.63 10.91 5.89
N PHE A 135 8.15 9.88 6.55
CA PHE A 135 8.14 8.51 6.04
C PHE A 135 6.74 7.92 6.09
N VAL A 136 6.28 7.34 4.98
CA VAL A 136 5.00 6.62 4.96
C VAL A 136 5.17 5.27 5.64
N LEU A 137 4.25 4.98 6.56
CA LEU A 137 4.24 3.72 7.29
C LEU A 137 3.30 2.71 6.64
N GLY A 138 3.69 1.45 6.66
CA GLY A 138 2.90 0.33 6.18
C GLY A 138 3.42 -0.99 6.73
N ASN A 139 2.75 -2.08 6.43
CA ASN A 139 3.24 -3.41 6.77
C ASN A 139 4.02 -4.00 5.59
N GLN A 140 5.28 -4.38 5.81
CA GLN A 140 6.21 -4.94 4.80
C GLN A 140 6.14 -6.49 4.72
N GLY A 141 5.13 -7.13 5.30
CA GLY A 141 5.03 -8.60 5.37
C GLY A 141 3.72 -9.18 4.84
N THR A 142 3.83 -10.32 4.15
CA THR A 142 2.74 -11.25 3.79
C THR A 142 2.04 -11.87 5.00
N THR A 143 2.57 -11.63 6.21
CA THR A 143 2.05 -12.11 7.49
C THR A 143 1.55 -10.95 8.34
N THR A 144 0.27 -11.01 8.70
CA THR A 144 -0.39 -10.11 9.66
C THR A 144 0.28 -10.25 11.03
N GLY A 145 1.22 -9.37 11.39
CA GLY A 145 1.87 -9.46 12.71
C GLY A 145 3.02 -8.48 12.93
N ASP A 146 3.75 -8.10 11.89
CA ASP A 146 4.78 -7.06 12.02
C ASP A 146 4.13 -5.68 12.14
N GLY A 147 4.49 -4.96 13.20
CA GLY A 147 4.06 -3.58 13.41
C GLY A 147 4.44 -2.69 12.24
N LEU A 148 3.78 -1.54 12.12
CA LEU A 148 3.96 -0.59 11.01
C LEU A 148 5.44 -0.18 10.86
N GLN A 149 6.01 -0.42 9.68
CA GLN A 149 7.37 -0.06 9.30
C GLN A 149 7.37 1.01 8.21
N LYS A 150 8.52 1.67 8.02
CA LYS A 150 8.71 2.58 6.87
C LYS A 150 8.65 1.78 5.58
N ILE A 151 7.84 2.23 4.62
CA ILE A 151 7.73 1.56 3.32
C ILE A 151 8.96 1.88 2.51
N LYS A 152 9.76 0.86 2.20
CA LYS A 152 10.92 0.96 1.34
C LYS A 152 10.59 0.38 -0.03
N LEU A 153 10.81 1.15 -1.08
CA LEU A 153 10.66 0.67 -2.45
C LEU A 153 12.04 0.25 -2.96
N ASP A 154 12.39 -1.01 -2.79
CA ASP A 154 13.68 -1.55 -3.21
C ASP A 154 13.82 -1.73 -4.74
N ASN A 155 12.79 -1.37 -5.53
CA ASN A 155 12.70 -1.73 -6.94
C ASN A 155 12.04 -0.66 -7.83
N VAL A 156 12.40 0.61 -7.68
CA VAL A 156 11.87 1.72 -8.52
C VAL A 156 12.61 1.90 -9.85
N GLY A 157 13.43 0.91 -10.23
CA GLY A 157 14.08 0.79 -11.53
C GLY A 157 13.73 -0.53 -12.20
N SER A 158 14.05 -0.67 -13.48
CA SER A 158 13.91 -1.92 -14.24
C SER A 158 14.40 -3.09 -13.41
N VAL A 159 13.51 -4.05 -13.11
CA VAL A 159 13.89 -5.30 -12.44
C VAL A 159 15.03 -5.90 -13.26
N GLN A 160 16.25 -5.88 -12.72
CA GLN A 160 17.36 -6.55 -13.36
C GLN A 160 16.96 -8.01 -13.49
N ALA A 161 17.12 -8.56 -14.68
CA ALA A 161 16.80 -9.96 -14.89
C ALA A 161 17.59 -10.78 -13.86
N LYS A 162 16.89 -11.58 -13.05
CA LYS A 162 17.50 -12.48 -12.08
C LYS A 162 17.62 -13.86 -12.73
N ALA A 163 18.74 -14.54 -12.51
CA ALA A 163 18.88 -15.93 -12.92
C ALA A 163 17.81 -16.79 -12.24
N ALA A 164 17.21 -17.72 -12.98
CA ALA A 164 16.20 -18.62 -12.44
C ALA A 164 16.84 -19.60 -11.45
N SER A 165 16.18 -19.84 -10.32
CA SER A 165 16.57 -20.85 -9.34
C SER A 165 15.34 -21.54 -8.77
N ALA A 166 15.40 -22.86 -8.61
CA ALA A 166 14.39 -23.66 -7.90
C ALA A 166 15.09 -24.53 -6.86
N THR A 167 14.52 -24.61 -5.66
CA THR A 167 15.04 -25.40 -4.55
C THR A 167 13.96 -26.36 -4.08
N GLU A 168 14.31 -27.63 -3.94
CA GLU A 168 13.45 -28.68 -3.39
C GLU A 168 14.17 -29.38 -2.23
N ASP A 169 13.42 -29.72 -1.18
CA ASP A 169 13.91 -30.52 -0.05
C ASP A 169 13.67 -32.00 -0.35
N ILE A 170 14.75 -32.78 -0.34
CA ILE A 170 14.69 -34.25 -0.45
C ILE A 170 15.39 -34.82 0.78
N ASP A 171 14.62 -35.47 1.66
CA ASP A 171 15.09 -36.14 2.88
C ASP A 171 15.99 -35.25 3.78
N GLY A 172 15.68 -33.94 3.87
CA GLY A 172 16.42 -32.99 4.70
C GLY A 172 17.67 -32.42 4.05
N THR A 173 17.87 -32.65 2.74
CA THR A 173 18.90 -32.00 1.94
C THR A 173 18.24 -31.14 0.87
N ASN A 174 18.56 -29.84 0.87
CA ASN A 174 18.07 -28.94 -0.17
C ASN A 174 18.89 -29.12 -1.45
N PHE A 175 18.21 -29.41 -2.55
CA PHE A 175 18.77 -29.41 -3.89
C PHE A 175 18.33 -28.14 -4.61
N THR A 176 19.30 -27.34 -5.07
CA THR A 176 19.02 -26.12 -5.82
C THR A 176 19.49 -26.28 -7.26
N ILE A 177 18.60 -26.02 -8.21
CA ILE A 177 18.94 -25.88 -9.64
C ILE A 177 18.95 -24.39 -9.96
N SER A 178 20.08 -23.87 -10.44
CA SER A 178 20.22 -22.47 -10.84
C SER A 178 20.77 -22.30 -12.24
N ALA A 179 20.27 -21.30 -12.96
CA ALA A 179 20.85 -20.85 -14.23
C ALA A 179 22.05 -19.91 -14.01
N GLN A 180 23.01 -19.91 -14.93
CA GLN A 180 24.14 -18.99 -14.91
C GLN A 180 23.75 -17.56 -15.29
N ASN A 181 22.89 -17.39 -16.29
CA ASN A 181 22.50 -16.10 -16.85
C ASN A 181 21.00 -15.85 -16.68
N ALA A 182 20.65 -14.58 -16.50
CA ALA A 182 19.27 -14.17 -16.47
C ALA A 182 18.70 -14.03 -17.89
N SER A 183 17.63 -14.76 -18.19
CA SER A 183 16.96 -14.71 -19.50
C SER A 183 15.58 -14.06 -19.39
N LYS A 184 15.07 -13.58 -20.53
CA LYS A 184 13.74 -12.96 -20.63
C LYS A 184 12.68 -14.04 -20.44
N ALA A 185 12.14 -14.15 -19.22
CA ALA A 185 10.93 -14.88 -18.83
C ALA A 185 10.56 -16.09 -19.72
N GLY A 186 11.17 -17.24 -19.44
CA GLY A 186 10.60 -18.54 -19.80
C GLY A 186 10.54 -19.39 -18.55
N ASN A 187 9.34 -19.84 -18.15
CA ASN A 187 9.21 -20.86 -17.10
C ASN A 187 9.79 -22.16 -17.68
N LEU A 188 11.04 -22.47 -17.34
CA LEU A 188 11.69 -23.71 -17.73
C LEU A 188 11.32 -24.78 -16.73
N SER A 189 10.58 -25.80 -17.17
CA SER A 189 10.36 -27.00 -16.35
C SER A 189 11.52 -27.95 -16.57
N VAL A 190 12.34 -28.18 -15.55
CA VAL A 190 13.43 -29.16 -15.59
C VAL A 190 12.94 -30.43 -14.93
N ASN A 191 12.89 -31.53 -15.69
CA ASN A 191 12.58 -32.85 -15.17
C ASN A 191 13.83 -33.72 -15.22
N VAL A 192 14.27 -34.24 -14.08
CA VAL A 192 15.42 -35.14 -14.01
C VAL A 192 14.89 -36.54 -13.73
N ILE A 193 15.14 -37.47 -14.64
CA ILE A 193 14.68 -38.86 -14.56
C ILE A 193 15.87 -39.81 -14.68
N SER A 194 15.73 -41.02 -14.16
CA SER A 194 16.72 -42.10 -14.33
C SER A 194 16.17 -43.18 -15.26
N SER A 195 17.04 -43.80 -16.06
CA SER A 195 16.69 -44.91 -16.97
C SER A 195 17.79 -45.96 -17.00
N ASP A 196 17.40 -47.23 -17.03
CA ASP A 196 18.29 -48.40 -17.16
C ASP A 196 18.44 -48.87 -18.62
N GLN A 197 17.66 -48.30 -19.55
CA GLN A 197 17.63 -48.68 -20.97
C GLN A 197 18.62 -47.88 -21.84
N MET A 198 19.44 -47.02 -21.25
CA MET A 198 20.40 -46.17 -21.98
C MET A 198 21.67 -46.96 -22.37
N PRO A 199 22.25 -46.71 -23.56
CA PRO A 199 23.48 -47.37 -24.00
C PRO A 199 24.67 -47.14 -23.05
N ILE A 200 25.54 -48.15 -22.92
CA ILE A 200 26.80 -48.05 -22.19
C ILE A 200 27.71 -47.02 -22.89
N GLY A 201 28.32 -46.11 -22.14
CA GLY A 201 29.13 -45.00 -22.64
C GLY A 201 28.36 -43.68 -22.80
N GLN A 202 27.05 -43.68 -22.50
CA GLN A 202 26.20 -42.49 -22.52
C GLN A 202 25.66 -42.22 -21.09
N PRO A 203 26.35 -41.41 -20.27
CA PRO A 203 25.97 -41.16 -18.87
C PRO A 203 24.71 -40.30 -18.74
N VAL A 204 24.49 -39.37 -19.67
CA VAL A 204 23.37 -38.42 -19.65
C VAL A 204 22.83 -38.22 -21.05
N GLU A 205 21.51 -38.13 -21.16
CA GLU A 205 20.79 -37.69 -22.35
C GLU A 205 19.85 -36.55 -21.97
N ALA A 206 19.72 -35.55 -22.82
CA ALA A 206 18.80 -34.45 -22.58
C ALA A 206 17.88 -34.25 -23.78
N THR A 207 16.64 -33.84 -23.53
CA THR A 207 15.68 -33.44 -24.56
C THR A 207 15.08 -32.11 -24.18
N ILE A 208 14.98 -31.19 -25.15
CA ILE A 208 14.36 -29.89 -24.99
C ILE A 208 13.15 -29.83 -25.90
N ALA A 209 11.95 -29.75 -25.31
CA ALA A 209 10.70 -29.69 -26.05
C ALA A 209 9.70 -28.76 -25.36
N ASN A 210 9.12 -27.81 -26.10
CA ASN A 210 8.03 -26.93 -25.63
C ASN A 210 8.29 -26.27 -24.25
N GLY A 211 9.52 -25.84 -23.97
CA GLY A 211 9.88 -25.20 -22.68
C GLY A 211 10.07 -26.17 -21.50
N THR A 212 10.07 -27.48 -21.76
CA THR A 212 10.47 -28.51 -20.81
C THR A 212 11.84 -29.07 -21.20
N VAL A 213 12.73 -29.13 -20.23
CA VAL A 213 14.03 -29.78 -20.31
C VAL A 213 13.94 -31.08 -19.54
N THR A 214 14.05 -32.21 -20.23
CA THR A 214 14.12 -33.52 -19.58
C THR A 214 15.55 -34.01 -19.64
N VAL A 215 16.17 -34.20 -18.47
CA VAL A 215 17.50 -34.81 -18.32
C VAL A 215 17.29 -36.25 -17.87
N THR A 216 17.78 -37.20 -18.66
CA THR A 216 17.77 -38.63 -18.36
C THR A 216 19.17 -39.06 -17.95
N LEU A 217 19.31 -39.52 -16.71
CA LEU A 217 20.55 -40.07 -16.16
C LEU A 217 20.58 -41.59 -16.39
N ASN A 218 21.71 -42.10 -16.86
CA ASN A 218 21.89 -43.53 -17.05
C ASN A 218 22.14 -44.22 -15.70
N ALA A 219 21.21 -45.08 -15.27
CA ALA A 219 21.30 -45.79 -14.00
C ALA A 219 22.48 -46.77 -13.93
N ASN A 220 23.05 -47.14 -15.07
CA ASN A 220 24.19 -48.06 -15.16
C ASN A 220 25.55 -47.35 -15.11
N GLU A 221 25.58 -46.01 -15.13
CA GLU A 221 26.81 -45.23 -15.04
C GLU A 221 26.92 -44.50 -13.69
N LYS A 222 28.17 -44.18 -13.29
CA LYS A 222 28.46 -43.46 -12.06
C LYS A 222 29.13 -42.14 -12.36
N PHE A 223 28.76 -41.12 -11.61
CA PHE A 223 29.42 -39.80 -11.62
C PHE A 223 30.46 -39.74 -10.51
N THR A 224 31.60 -39.12 -10.80
CA THR A 224 32.73 -39.05 -9.87
C THR A 224 32.62 -37.91 -8.85
N SER A 225 31.88 -36.86 -9.18
CA SER A 225 31.57 -35.71 -8.32
C SER A 225 30.31 -35.00 -8.81
N LEU A 226 29.82 -34.03 -8.02
CA LEU A 226 28.71 -33.16 -8.43
C LEU A 226 29.08 -32.28 -9.63
N ASP A 227 30.35 -31.85 -9.71
CA ASP A 227 30.88 -31.11 -10.87
C ASP A 227 30.92 -31.96 -12.14
N ASP A 228 31.27 -33.24 -12.03
CA ASP A 228 31.23 -34.19 -13.15
C ASP A 228 29.78 -34.38 -13.63
N LEU A 229 28.82 -34.54 -12.71
CA LEU A 229 27.39 -34.58 -13.04
C LEU A 229 26.95 -33.29 -13.77
N ASN A 230 27.25 -32.12 -13.22
CA ASN A 230 26.90 -30.83 -13.83
C ASN A 230 27.52 -30.68 -15.22
N THR A 231 28.78 -31.09 -15.41
CA THR A 231 29.46 -31.03 -16.70
C THR A 231 28.80 -31.93 -17.74
N LYS A 232 28.44 -33.16 -17.36
CA LYS A 232 27.78 -34.12 -18.26
C LYS A 232 26.36 -33.67 -18.62
N ILE A 233 25.61 -33.11 -17.67
CA ILE A 233 24.27 -32.54 -17.91
C ILE A 233 24.36 -31.37 -18.88
N ASN A 234 25.24 -30.39 -18.65
CA ASN A 234 25.37 -29.23 -19.54
C ASN A 234 25.87 -29.62 -20.94
N SER A 235 26.72 -30.64 -21.04
CA SER A 235 27.15 -31.20 -22.32
C SER A 235 25.97 -31.83 -23.08
N ALA A 236 25.13 -32.63 -22.41
CA ALA A 236 23.93 -33.23 -22.99
C ALA A 236 22.90 -32.16 -23.42
N LEU A 237 22.72 -31.11 -22.61
CA LEU A 237 21.83 -29.98 -22.93
C LEU A 237 22.30 -29.19 -24.15
N THR A 238 23.61 -28.98 -24.27
CA THR A 238 24.20 -28.32 -25.45
C THR A 238 23.95 -29.13 -26.71
N VAL A 239 24.10 -30.45 -26.64
CA VAL A 239 23.76 -31.36 -27.76
C VAL A 239 22.27 -31.29 -28.09
N ALA A 240 21.40 -31.33 -27.09
CA ALA A 240 19.95 -31.25 -27.25
C ALA A 240 19.48 -29.92 -27.87
N ASN A 241 20.22 -28.83 -27.63
CA ASN A 241 19.97 -27.51 -28.21
C ASN A 241 20.67 -27.31 -29.58
N GLY A 242 20.96 -28.39 -30.30
CA GLY A 242 21.59 -28.32 -31.62
C GLY A 242 23.05 -27.84 -31.61
N GLY A 243 23.78 -28.10 -30.53
CA GLY A 243 25.18 -27.72 -30.35
C GLY A 243 25.39 -26.28 -29.87
N LYS A 244 24.32 -25.57 -29.47
CA LYS A 244 24.39 -24.20 -28.95
C LYS A 244 24.19 -24.20 -27.43
N ALA A 245 24.90 -23.31 -26.73
CA ALA A 245 24.61 -23.05 -25.33
C ALA A 245 23.17 -22.55 -25.14
N LEU A 246 22.59 -22.82 -23.98
CA LEU A 246 21.29 -22.28 -23.60
C LEU A 246 21.39 -20.77 -23.36
N ASP A 247 20.32 -20.02 -23.64
CA ASP A 247 20.27 -18.58 -23.38
C ASP A 247 20.44 -18.24 -21.89
N CYS A 248 20.09 -19.18 -21.00
CA CYS A 248 20.29 -19.08 -19.56
C CYS A 248 21.71 -19.50 -19.11
N GLY A 249 22.61 -19.82 -20.04
CA GLY A 249 23.92 -20.40 -19.75
C GLY A 249 23.82 -21.81 -19.15
N ASP A 250 24.84 -22.21 -18.40
CA ASP A 250 24.89 -23.53 -17.76
C ASP A 250 23.88 -23.63 -16.61
N LEU A 251 23.27 -24.81 -16.46
CA LEU A 251 22.47 -25.18 -15.31
C LEU A 251 23.38 -25.83 -14.26
N THR A 252 23.32 -25.35 -13.03
CA THR A 252 24.10 -25.90 -11.91
C THR A 252 23.16 -26.53 -10.91
N ILE A 253 23.43 -27.78 -10.54
CA ILE A 253 22.82 -28.45 -9.40
C ILE A 253 23.79 -28.32 -8.22
N SER A 254 23.32 -27.75 -7.11
CA SER A 254 24.05 -27.65 -5.84
C SER A 254 23.23 -28.23 -4.69
N THR A 255 23.93 -28.58 -3.61
CA THR A 255 23.32 -29.01 -2.34
C THR A 255 23.89 -28.21 -1.20
N ASP A 256 23.09 -27.97 -0.15
CA ASP A 256 23.53 -27.22 1.03
C ASP A 256 24.68 -27.90 1.81
N ASN A 257 24.96 -29.17 1.52
CA ASN A 257 25.97 -30.01 2.18
C ASN A 257 27.22 -30.32 1.32
N ALA A 258 27.43 -29.63 0.19
CA ALA A 258 28.58 -29.85 -0.70
C ALA A 258 29.62 -28.72 -0.63
#